data_AF-A0A3D0WP94-F1
#
_entry.id   AF-A0A3D0WP94-F1
#
_cell.length_a   1.000
_cell.length_b   1.000
_cell.length_c   1.000
_cell.angle_alpha   90.00
_cell.angle_beta   90.00
_cell.angle_gamma   90.00
#
_symmetry.space_group_name_H-M   'P 1'
#
loop_
_entity.id
_entity.type
_entity.pdbx_description
1 polymer ?
#
loop_
_entity_poly.entity_id
_entity_poly.type
_entity_poly.pdbx_seq_one_letter_code
_entity_poly.pdbx_strand_id
1 'polypeptide(L)'
;MKRFFITLSYNGKNYVGWQIQPNGVSVQQVLQDALSTVLREPVEVVGAGRTDAGVHARKMVAHVDFSDERFDSMRLVKNLNSFLPHDISIREIREV
;
A
#
# COMPACT_ATOMS: atom_id res chain seq x y z
N MET A 1 10.70 -5.07 14.64
CA MET A 1 10.30 -4.81 13.24
C MET A 1 10.51 -6.05 12.41
N LYS A 2 9.50 -6.42 11.64
CA LYS A 2 9.53 -7.50 10.65
C LYS A 2 9.16 -6.92 9.29
N ARG A 3 9.61 -7.56 8.22
CA ARG A 3 9.29 -7.14 6.86
C ARG A 3 8.08 -7.91 6.35
N PHE A 4 7.22 -7.21 5.63
CA PHE A 4 6.04 -7.80 5.02
C PHE A 4 5.95 -7.42 3.56
N PHE A 5 5.55 -8.36 2.71
CA PHE A 5 5.08 -8.05 1.36
C PHE A 5 3.59 -7.75 1.37
N ILE A 6 3.22 -6.72 0.63
CA ILE A 6 1.84 -6.34 0.31
C ILE A 6 1.63 -6.59 -1.17
N THR A 7 0.68 -7.45 -1.51
CA THR A 7 0.19 -7.59 -2.88
C THR A 7 -1.06 -6.74 -3.03
N LEU A 8 -1.03 -5.80 -3.98
CA LEU A 8 -2.13 -4.87 -4.23
C LEU A 8 -2.43 -4.71 -5.72
N SER A 9 -3.62 -4.21 -6.01
CA SER A 9 -4.04 -3.74 -7.33
C SER A 9 -4.54 -2.31 -7.23
N TYR A 10 -4.46 -1.56 -8.33
CA TYR A 10 -5.00 -0.21 -8.38
C TYR A 10 -5.37 0.24 -9.79
N ASN A 11 -6.36 1.15 -9.84
CA ASN A 11 -6.68 1.94 -11.01
C ASN A 11 -5.98 3.30 -10.91
N GLY A 12 -4.88 3.46 -11.65
CA GLY A 12 -4.05 4.66 -11.65
C GLY A 12 -4.68 5.95 -12.18
N LYS A 13 -5.94 5.96 -12.66
CA LYS A 13 -6.55 7.11 -13.34
C LYS A 13 -6.48 8.42 -12.53
N ASN A 14 -6.62 8.34 -11.21
CA ASN A 14 -6.64 9.51 -10.31
C ASN A 14 -5.29 9.83 -9.68
N TYR A 15 -4.22 9.14 -10.10
CA TYR A 15 -2.92 9.19 -9.44
C TYR A 15 -1.82 9.68 -10.39
N VAL A 16 -0.86 10.42 -9.84
CA VAL A 16 0.35 10.88 -10.57
C VAL A 16 1.42 9.79 -10.72
N GLY A 17 0.99 8.53 -10.68
CA GLY A 17 1.82 7.34 -10.76
C GLY A 17 1.99 6.65 -9.41
N TRP A 18 2.94 5.71 -9.36
CA TRP A 18 3.26 4.99 -8.14
C TRP A 18 3.94 5.90 -7.10
N GLN A 19 5.03 6.57 -7.49
CA GLN A 19 5.96 7.20 -6.54
C GLN A 19 5.41 8.52 -5.98
N ILE A 20 5.67 8.80 -4.71
CA ILE A 20 5.41 10.12 -4.09
C ILE A 20 6.20 11.21 -4.82
N GLN A 21 5.51 12.29 -5.19
CA GLN A 21 6.06 13.45 -5.88
C GLN A 21 5.19 14.69 -5.61
N PRO A 22 5.75 15.91 -5.69
CA PRO A 22 5.06 17.12 -5.25
C PRO A 22 3.89 17.56 -6.15
N ASN A 23 3.73 16.98 -7.33
CA ASN A 23 2.76 17.41 -8.34
C ASN A 23 1.38 16.73 -8.22
N GLY A 24 1.15 15.89 -7.20
CA GLY A 24 -0.15 15.31 -6.93
C GLY A 24 -0.10 14.03 -6.07
N VAL A 25 -1.27 13.45 -5.84
CA VAL A 25 -1.43 12.24 -5.01
C VAL A 25 -0.94 11.01 -5.78
N SER A 26 -0.05 10.23 -5.18
CA SER A 26 0.45 8.98 -5.74
C SER A 26 -0.15 7.76 -5.03
N VAL A 27 -0.05 6.59 -5.67
CA VAL A 27 -0.49 5.33 -5.06
C VAL A 27 0.32 4.99 -3.82
N GLN A 28 1.64 5.24 -3.84
CA GLN A 28 2.52 5.02 -2.69
C GLN A 28 2.11 5.90 -1.50
N GLN A 29 1.73 7.16 -1.73
CA GLN A 29 1.28 8.05 -0.66
C GLN A 29 0.03 7.50 0.01
N VAL A 30 -1.01 7.18 -0.77
CA VAL A 30 -2.27 6.66 -0.22
C VAL A 30 -2.07 5.35 0.53
N LEU A 31 -1.22 4.46 0.01
CA LEU A 31 -0.91 3.21 0.71
C LEU A 31 -0.16 3.46 2.03
N GLN A 32 0.83 4.34 2.03
CA GLN A 32 1.60 4.70 3.24
C GLN A 32 0.70 5.36 4.30
N ASP A 33 -0.16 6.29 3.91
CA ASP A 33 -1.04 7.01 4.82
C ASP A 33 -2.06 6.04 5.44
N ALA A 34 -2.62 5.12 4.64
CA ALA A 34 -3.54 4.09 5.12
C ALA A 34 -2.84 3.12 6.10
N LEU A 35 -1.64 2.63 5.74
CA LEU A 35 -0.85 1.77 6.63
C LEU A 35 -0.50 2.47 7.93
N SER A 36 0.00 3.71 7.84
CA SER A 36 0.41 4.47 9.03
C SER A 36 -0.77 4.73 9.96
N THR A 37 -1.96 4.97 9.40
CA THR A 37 -3.18 5.15 10.18
C THR A 37 -3.64 3.86 10.85
N VAL A 38 -3.66 2.74 10.13
CA VAL A 38 -4.13 1.45 10.65
C VAL A 38 -3.15 0.86 11.67
N LEU A 39 -1.85 1.01 11.44
CA LEU A 39 -0.77 0.51 12.31
C LEU A 39 -0.45 1.48 13.47
N ARG A 40 -0.89 2.74 13.37
CA ARG A 40 -0.64 3.80 14.36
C ARG A 40 0.85 4.11 14.55
N GLU A 41 1.64 3.90 13.52
CA GLU A 41 3.06 4.27 13.45
C GLU A 41 3.39 4.74 12.03
N PRO A 42 4.34 5.68 11.84
CA PRO A 42 4.77 6.05 10.50
C PRO A 42 5.44 4.86 9.82
N VAL A 43 5.05 4.58 8.58
CA VAL A 43 5.70 3.54 7.77
C VAL A 43 6.11 4.05 6.41
N GLU A 44 7.18 3.47 5.89
CA GLU A 44 7.62 3.66 4.50
C GLU A 44 7.33 2.42 3.67
N VAL A 45 6.84 2.63 2.46
CA VAL A 45 6.52 1.57 1.51
C VAL A 45 7.48 1.65 0.34
N VAL A 46 8.08 0.52 -0.02
CA VAL A 46 8.94 0.40 -1.19
C VAL A 46 8.29 -0.55 -2.20
N GLY A 47 7.93 -0.02 -3.37
CA GLY A 47 7.34 -0.79 -4.46
C GLY A 47 8.35 -1.65 -5.21
N ALA A 48 7.90 -2.76 -5.80
CA ALA A 48 8.71 -3.62 -6.68
C ALA A 48 9.05 -2.95 -8.03
N GLY A 49 8.35 -1.86 -8.36
CA GLY A 49 8.59 -1.06 -9.55
C GLY A 49 7.83 0.26 -9.49
N ARG A 50 7.99 1.08 -10.53
CA ARG A 50 7.26 2.33 -10.71
C ARG A 50 6.25 2.19 -11.85
N THR A 51 5.18 2.95 -11.75
CA THR A 51 4.23 3.17 -12.83
C THR A 51 4.05 4.67 -13.03
N ASP A 52 3.85 5.07 -14.28
CA ASP A 52 3.60 6.46 -14.64
C ASP A 52 2.16 6.88 -14.31
N ALA A 53 1.90 8.19 -14.37
CA ALA A 53 0.57 8.75 -14.14
C ALA A 53 -0.49 8.07 -15.02
N GLY A 54 -1.64 7.72 -14.42
CA GLY A 54 -2.73 7.03 -15.12
C GLY A 54 -2.55 5.53 -15.32
N VAL A 55 -1.35 4.96 -15.17
CA VAL A 55 -1.10 3.53 -15.41
C VAL A 55 -1.70 2.68 -14.30
N HIS A 56 -2.37 1.59 -14.68
CA HIS A 56 -2.99 0.65 -13.75
C HIS A 56 -2.05 -0.51 -13.39
N ALA A 57 -2.29 -1.16 -12.25
CA ALA A 57 -1.65 -2.43 -11.91
C ALA A 57 -2.67 -3.46 -11.43
N ARG A 58 -2.71 -4.62 -12.10
CA ARG A 58 -3.49 -5.78 -11.63
C ARG A 58 -2.81 -6.50 -10.47
N LYS A 59 -1.48 -6.43 -10.40
CA LYS A 59 -0.65 -7.00 -9.34
C LYS A 59 0.63 -6.17 -9.21
N MET A 60 0.64 -5.28 -8.23
CA MET A 60 1.85 -4.66 -7.72
C MET A 60 2.24 -5.38 -6.43
N VAL A 61 3.54 -5.48 -6.17
CA VAL A 61 4.06 -5.92 -4.88
C VAL A 61 4.84 -4.75 -4.28
N ALA A 62 4.70 -4.53 -2.99
CA ALA A 62 5.53 -3.61 -2.23
C ALA A 62 5.96 -4.28 -0.93
N HIS A 63 7.01 -3.76 -0.28
CA HIS A 63 7.34 -4.14 1.08
C HIS A 63 7.23 -2.97 2.04
N VAL A 64 6.94 -3.31 3.30
CA VAL A 64 6.87 -2.40 4.44
C VAL A 64 7.44 -3.11 5.66
N ASP A 65 8.10 -2.36 6.53
CA ASP A 65 8.59 -2.85 7.82
C ASP A 65 7.71 -2.27 8.94
N PHE A 66 7.16 -3.11 9.81
CA PHE A 66 6.38 -2.67 10.96
C PHE A 66 6.51 -3.65 12.12
N SER A 67 6.07 -3.24 13.32
CA SER A 67 6.09 -4.10 14.50
C SER A 67 4.67 -4.49 14.91
N ASP A 68 4.28 -5.74 14.64
CA ASP A 68 2.99 -6.27 15.08
C ASP A 68 3.15 -7.67 15.68
N GLU A 69 3.08 -7.74 17.01
CA GLU A 69 3.14 -9.01 17.75
C GLU A 69 1.86 -9.84 17.58
N ARG A 70 0.77 -9.24 17.10
CA ARG A 70 -0.54 -9.88 16.91
C ARG A 70 -0.96 -9.87 15.44
N PHE A 71 0.02 -9.92 14.54
CA PHE A 71 -0.21 -9.88 13.11
C PHE A 71 -1.23 -10.94 12.68
N ASP A 72 -2.34 -10.47 12.13
CA ASP A 72 -3.36 -11.27 11.46
C ASP A 72 -3.56 -10.68 10.06
N SER A 73 -3.08 -11.41 9.06
CA SER A 73 -3.13 -11.00 7.65
C SER A 73 -4.56 -10.68 7.20
N MET A 74 -5.53 -11.55 7.52
CA MET A 74 -6.91 -11.35 7.06
C MET A 74 -7.52 -10.11 7.68
N ARG A 75 -7.30 -9.90 8.97
CA ARG A 75 -7.78 -8.72 9.69
C ARG A 75 -7.14 -7.44 9.15
N LEU A 76 -5.84 -7.43 8.92
CA LEU A 76 -5.13 -6.26 8.43
C LEU A 76 -5.56 -5.91 6.99
N VAL A 77 -5.67 -6.90 6.11
CA VAL A 77 -6.19 -6.72 4.73
C VAL A 77 -7.60 -6.13 4.76
N LYS A 78 -8.49 -6.66 5.61
CA LYS A 78 -9.86 -6.14 5.73
C LYS A 78 -9.88 -4.69 6.21
N ASN A 79 -9.10 -4.37 7.24
CA ASN A 79 -9.03 -3.01 7.79
C ASN A 79 -8.47 -2.02 6.76
N LEU A 80 -7.39 -2.37 6.06
CA LEU A 80 -6.80 -1.51 5.04
C LEU A 80 -7.75 -1.28 3.87
N ASN A 81 -8.41 -2.33 3.36
CA ASN A 81 -9.41 -2.16 2.29
C ASN A 81 -10.64 -1.34 2.72
N SER A 82 -10.93 -1.23 4.03
CA SER A 82 -11.96 -0.32 4.54
C SER A 82 -11.52 1.14 4.64
N PHE A 83 -10.20 1.38 4.67
CA PHE A 83 -9.59 2.71 4.78
C PHE A 83 -9.16 3.27 3.42
N LEU A 84 -8.76 2.38 2.50
CA LEU A 84 -8.32 2.73 1.16
C LEU A 84 -9.49 3.19 0.27
N PRO A 85 -9.24 4.11 -0.66
CA PRO A 85 -10.20 4.42 -1.72
C PRO A 85 -10.49 3.19 -2.60
N HIS A 86 -11.67 3.14 -3.22
CA HIS A 86 -12.12 2.00 -4.04
C HIS A 86 -11.23 1.68 -5.25
N ASP A 87 -10.36 2.60 -5.65
CA ASP A 87 -9.41 2.41 -6.76
C ASP A 87 -8.06 1.79 -6.32
N ILE A 88 -7.89 1.44 -5.04
CA ILE A 88 -6.76 0.66 -4.53
C ILE A 88 -7.30 -0.50 -3.69
N SER A 89 -6.82 -1.72 -3.94
CA SER A 89 -7.19 -2.89 -3.13
C SER A 89 -6.00 -3.74 -2.76
N ILE A 90 -5.92 -4.13 -1.50
CA ILE A 90 -4.96 -5.10 -1.00
C ILE A 90 -5.56 -6.50 -1.12
N ARG A 91 -4.78 -7.40 -1.73
CA ARG A 91 -5.10 -8.82 -1.87
C ARG A 91 -4.52 -9.66 -0.74
N GLU A 92 -3.28 -9.38 -0.34
CA GLU A 92 -2.53 -10.22 0.59
C GLU A 92 -1.44 -9.41 1.30
N ILE A 93 -1.21 -9.73 2.57
CA ILE A 93 -0.05 -9.27 3.34
C ILE A 93 0.61 -10.49 3.98
N ARG A 94 1.91 -10.67 3.79
CA ARG A 94 2.65 -11.82 4.34
C ARG A 94 4.03 -11.42 4.84
N GLU A 95 4.45 -11.99 5.97
CA GLU A 95 5.81 -11.84 6.51
C GLU A 95 6.83 -12.48 5.54
N VAL A 96 8.05 -11.94 5.50
CA VAL A 96 9.17 -12.45 4.68
C VAL A 96 10.40 -12.76 5.51
#